data_AF-A0A7J5X5D6-F1
#
_entry.id   AF-A0A7J5X5D6-F1
#
_cell.length_a   1.000
_cell.length_b   1.000
_cell.length_c   1.000
_cell.angle_alpha   90.00
_cell.angle_beta   90.00
_cell.angle_gamma   90.00
#
_symmetry.space_group_name_H-M   'P 1'
#
loop_
_entity.id
_entity.type
_entity.pdbx_description
1 polymer ?
#
loop_
_entity_poly.entity_id
_entity_poly.type
_entity_poly.pdbx_seq_one_letter_code
_entity_poly.pdbx_strand_id
1 'polypeptide(L)'
;MCFLYNLLKTCNFLSIGDAAVGEGVNRFFLSKSMTLLQFGFHINFGMLRLNMYLLCGNTDITRMFEGEPDHLTPSTAQFLLESDMFLVPGMMGAYCGVLTKKKSCCFKGLGPCISGLCPAITHVLFGGSPETTTIQIEDCPDIDTIQLLEGNAELTKQEEKAVFDLALSWDLPGVTKTNQKWLHERLLFHVISRTSRQVKQLRKGLKETMVWPFLKERADIIPTFLPRTSEAALNFHLKALLQFWTGWELLPSELTLKVVSSDFPKSATCFETLRLPATIMIMKLRY
;
A
#
# COMPACT_ATOMS: atom_id res chain seq x y z
N MET A 1 16.78 6.95 3.23
CA MET A 1 15.67 7.70 3.88
C MET A 1 15.57 9.16 3.41
N CYS A 2 16.62 9.99 3.49
CA CYS A 2 16.58 11.38 2.99
C CYS A 2 16.19 11.51 1.51
N PHE A 3 16.55 10.56 0.65
CA PHE A 3 16.38 10.72 -0.80
C PHE A 3 14.90 10.67 -1.25
N LEU A 4 14.14 9.63 -0.88
CA LEU A 4 12.73 9.50 -1.27
C LEU A 4 11.86 10.61 -0.66
N TYR A 5 12.10 10.94 0.61
CA TYR A 5 11.41 12.02 1.33
C TYR A 5 11.70 13.40 0.71
N ASN A 6 12.95 13.71 0.36
CA ASN A 6 13.32 14.97 -0.28
C ASN A 6 12.84 15.05 -1.74
N LEU A 7 12.84 13.93 -2.47
CA LEU A 7 12.25 13.84 -3.81
C LEU A 7 10.75 14.10 -3.79
N LEU A 8 10.03 13.49 -2.84
CA LEU A 8 8.60 13.71 -2.68
C LEU A 8 8.28 15.17 -2.34
N LYS A 9 9.10 15.88 -1.56
CA LYS A 9 8.88 17.31 -1.27
C LYS A 9 8.96 18.22 -2.50
N THR A 10 9.75 17.86 -3.50
CA THR A 10 10.01 18.72 -4.65
C THR A 10 9.29 18.30 -5.93
N CYS A 11 8.70 17.09 -5.96
CA CYS A 11 8.08 16.49 -7.16
C CYS A 11 8.96 16.56 -8.43
N ASN A 12 10.28 16.66 -8.26
CA ASN A 12 11.25 16.68 -9.34
C ASN A 12 12.02 15.37 -9.28
N PHE A 13 11.47 14.34 -9.92
CA PHE A 13 12.10 13.04 -9.96
C PHE A 13 13.13 13.02 -11.10
N LEU A 14 14.41 13.02 -10.72
CA LEU A 14 15.52 12.78 -11.62
C LEU A 14 15.99 11.33 -11.43
N SER A 15 15.97 10.52 -12.48
CA SER A 15 16.66 9.23 -12.45
C SER A 15 18.17 9.49 -12.50
N ILE A 16 18.88 9.11 -11.45
CA ILE A 16 20.35 9.25 -11.40
C ILE A 16 20.94 8.36 -12.51
N GLY A 17 21.58 8.99 -13.50
CA GLY A 17 22.19 8.32 -14.64
C GLY A 17 21.39 8.41 -15.96
N ASP A 18 20.15 8.89 -15.92
CA ASP A 18 19.32 9.09 -17.11
C ASP A 18 19.02 10.57 -17.35
N ALA A 19 19.03 11.00 -18.63
CA ALA A 19 18.66 12.36 -19.03
C ALA A 19 17.13 12.61 -19.05
N ALA A 20 16.33 11.62 -18.63
CA ALA A 20 14.88 11.67 -18.70
C ALA A 20 14.30 12.55 -17.58
N VAL A 21 13.59 13.60 -17.98
CA VAL A 21 12.86 14.52 -17.09
C VAL A 21 11.44 14.74 -17.61
N GLY A 22 10.55 15.17 -16.73
CA GLY A 22 9.18 15.57 -17.08
C GLY A 22 8.10 14.68 -16.49
N GLU A 23 6.86 15.00 -16.84
CA GLU A 23 5.68 14.48 -16.14
C GLU A 23 5.56 12.96 -16.18
N GLY A 24 5.86 12.35 -17.33
CA GLY A 24 5.84 10.90 -17.49
C GLY A 24 6.78 10.16 -16.53
N VAL A 25 7.94 10.75 -16.22
CA VAL A 25 8.91 10.20 -15.25
C VAL A 25 8.36 10.31 -13.83
N ASN A 26 7.75 11.44 -13.49
CA ASN A 26 7.11 11.64 -12.19
C ASN A 26 5.99 10.62 -11.96
N ARG A 27 5.15 10.40 -12.98
CA ARG A 27 4.09 9.37 -12.96
C ARG A 27 4.61 7.98 -12.74
N PHE A 28 5.60 7.58 -13.53
CA PHE A 28 6.21 6.27 -13.42
C PHE A 28 6.78 6.05 -12.01
N PHE A 29 7.50 7.04 -11.49
CA PHE A 29 8.11 6.96 -10.17
C PHE A 29 7.07 6.85 -9.05
N LEU A 30 6.03 7.69 -9.08
CA LEU A 30 4.95 7.67 -8.10
C LEU A 30 4.17 6.34 -8.14
N SER A 31 3.82 5.86 -9.34
CA SER A 31 3.12 4.58 -9.50
C SER A 31 3.98 3.42 -9.03
N LYS A 32 5.24 3.34 -9.46
CA LYS A 32 6.14 2.25 -9.06
C LYS A 32 6.38 2.27 -7.56
N SER A 33 6.58 3.45 -6.97
CA SER A 33 6.77 3.60 -5.54
C SER A 33 5.51 3.15 -4.79
N MET A 34 4.29 3.52 -5.22
CA MET A 34 3.07 3.10 -4.55
C MET A 34 2.86 1.59 -4.64
N THR A 35 3.08 0.99 -5.80
CA THR A 35 3.05 -0.47 -5.99
C THR A 35 4.00 -1.17 -5.02
N LEU A 36 5.23 -0.66 -4.86
CA LEU A 36 6.21 -1.23 -3.93
C LEU A 36 5.77 -1.07 -2.47
N LEU A 37 5.20 0.08 -2.10
CA LEU A 37 4.70 0.29 -0.73
C LEU A 37 3.51 -0.61 -0.41
N GLN A 38 2.64 -0.88 -1.38
CA GLN A 38 1.42 -1.67 -1.21
C GLN A 38 1.68 -3.20 -1.24
N PHE A 39 2.45 -3.68 -2.22
CA PHE A 39 2.68 -5.11 -2.42
C PHE A 39 4.01 -5.62 -1.83
N GLY A 40 4.82 -4.69 -1.36
CA GLY A 40 6.12 -4.94 -0.76
C GLY A 40 7.29 -4.72 -1.71
N PHE A 41 8.47 -4.68 -1.10
CA PHE A 41 9.74 -4.39 -1.75
C PHE A 41 10.84 -5.22 -1.11
N HIS A 42 11.97 -5.34 -1.81
CA HIS A 42 13.19 -5.87 -1.20
C HIS A 42 14.02 -4.69 -0.67
N ILE A 43 14.24 -4.63 0.65
CA ILE A 43 15.29 -3.80 1.22
C ILE A 43 16.33 -4.71 1.86
N ASN A 44 17.55 -4.66 1.36
CA ASN A 44 18.71 -5.16 2.08
C ASN A 44 19.11 -4.13 3.14
N PHE A 45 18.48 -4.19 4.32
CA PHE A 45 19.07 -3.54 5.49
C PHE A 45 20.25 -4.41 5.90
N GLY A 46 21.48 -3.98 5.54
CA GLY A 46 22.70 -4.70 5.91
C GLY A 46 22.71 -5.04 7.41
N MET A 47 23.17 -6.26 7.74
CA MET A 47 23.32 -6.77 9.10
C MET A 47 23.86 -5.72 10.09
N LEU A 48 23.01 -5.22 10.98
CA LEU A 48 23.46 -4.56 12.20
C LEU A 48 23.59 -5.63 13.29
N ARG A 49 24.83 -6.05 13.57
CA ARG A 49 25.17 -6.80 14.77
C ARG A 49 24.92 -5.91 15.99
N LEU A 50 23.78 -6.09 16.64
CA LEU A 50 23.63 -5.77 18.05
C LEU A 50 23.37 -7.07 18.82
N ASN A 51 23.94 -7.13 20.02
CA ASN A 51 24.04 -8.32 20.86
C ASN A 51 22.77 -9.19 20.86
N MET A 52 22.95 -10.43 20.41
CA MET A 52 22.18 -11.62 20.83
C MET A 52 20.68 -11.71 20.51
N TYR A 53 20.18 -11.05 19.45
CA TYR A 53 18.99 -11.54 18.73
C TYR A 53 19.19 -11.36 17.21
N LEU A 54 19.21 -12.48 16.49
CA LEU A 54 19.43 -12.53 15.05
C LEU A 54 18.07 -12.71 14.37
N LEU A 55 17.45 -11.60 13.94
CA LEU A 55 16.24 -11.64 13.12
C LEU A 55 16.36 -10.64 11.98
N CYS A 56 17.14 -11.01 10.95
CA CYS A 56 16.74 -10.83 9.56
C CYS A 56 17.68 -11.66 8.67
N GLY A 57 17.54 -12.98 8.74
CA GLY A 57 17.77 -13.78 7.54
C GLY A 57 16.49 -13.72 6.74
N ASN A 58 16.48 -13.06 5.59
CA ASN A 58 16.04 -13.66 4.33
C ASN A 58 15.86 -12.64 3.21
N THR A 59 16.03 -13.19 2.01
CA THR A 59 15.64 -12.71 0.67
C THR A 59 14.15 -12.39 0.49
N ASP A 60 13.39 -12.21 1.57
CA ASP A 60 11.93 -12.12 1.56
C ASP A 60 11.43 -10.69 1.30
N ILE A 61 10.22 -10.60 0.76
CA ILE A 61 9.56 -9.33 0.44
C ILE A 61 9.17 -8.64 1.75
N THR A 62 9.71 -7.44 1.99
CA THR A 62 9.27 -6.58 3.09
C THR A 62 7.96 -5.91 2.70
N ARG A 63 6.91 -6.09 3.51
CA ARG A 63 5.60 -5.45 3.30
C ARG A 63 5.40 -4.35 4.34
N MET A 64 4.85 -3.22 3.90
CA MET A 64 4.43 -2.16 4.82
C MET A 64 3.03 -2.39 5.37
N PHE A 65 2.21 -3.12 4.64
CA PHE A 65 0.85 -3.47 5.04
C PHE A 65 0.66 -4.98 4.91
N GLU A 66 0.02 -5.57 5.90
CA GLU A 66 -0.16 -7.02 6.08
C GLU A 66 -1.65 -7.34 6.28
N GLY A 67 -2.06 -8.55 5.95
CA GLY A 67 -3.44 -9.02 6.07
C GLY A 67 -4.13 -9.26 4.72
N GLU A 68 -5.42 -9.56 4.80
CA GLU A 68 -6.27 -9.87 3.64
C GLU A 68 -6.57 -8.62 2.80
N PRO A 69 -6.93 -8.79 1.51
CA PRO A 69 -7.44 -7.70 0.69
C PRO A 69 -8.59 -7.00 1.42
N ASP A 70 -8.62 -5.67 1.38
CA ASP A 70 -9.64 -4.87 2.06
C ASP A 70 -9.57 -4.85 3.60
N HIS A 71 -8.57 -5.51 4.18
CA HIS A 71 -8.30 -5.59 5.61
C HIS A 71 -6.83 -5.33 5.96
N LEU A 72 -6.11 -4.60 5.10
CA LEU A 72 -4.68 -4.34 5.28
C LEU A 72 -4.41 -3.47 6.51
N THR A 73 -3.51 -3.95 7.37
CA THR A 73 -3.03 -3.24 8.57
C THR A 73 -1.55 -2.87 8.44
N PRO A 74 -1.09 -1.75 9.02
CA PRO A 74 0.33 -1.40 8.99
C PRO A 74 1.19 -2.47 9.68
N SER A 75 2.31 -2.84 9.07
CA SER A 75 3.25 -3.79 9.68
C SER A 75 3.76 -3.28 11.03
N THR A 76 3.90 -4.21 11.98
CA THR A 76 4.44 -3.92 13.31
C THR A 76 5.97 -3.98 13.37
N ALA A 77 6.64 -4.22 12.24
CA ALA A 77 8.08 -4.29 12.15
C ALA A 77 8.77 -2.99 12.63
N GLN A 78 9.60 -3.12 13.67
CA GLN A 78 10.22 -1.97 14.34
C GLN A 78 11.10 -1.14 13.40
N PHE A 79 11.87 -1.79 12.51
CA PHE A 79 12.75 -1.07 11.60
C PHE A 79 12.00 -0.17 10.61
N LEU A 80 10.77 -0.53 10.19
CA LEU A 80 9.93 0.32 9.34
C LEU A 80 9.44 1.56 10.10
N LEU A 81 9.06 1.35 11.37
CA LEU A 81 8.59 2.42 12.24
C LEU A 81 9.72 3.39 12.61
N GLU A 82 10.86 2.89 13.06
CA GLU A 82 12.04 3.70 13.40
C GLU A 82 12.60 4.45 12.18
N SER A 83 12.41 3.87 11.00
CA SER A 83 12.79 4.49 9.74
C SER A 83 11.79 5.51 9.19
N ASP A 84 10.75 5.86 9.96
CA ASP A 84 9.69 6.78 9.53
C ASP A 84 9.05 6.39 8.18
N MET A 85 9.10 5.10 7.80
CA MET A 85 8.72 4.68 6.45
C MET A 85 7.24 4.93 6.19
N PHE A 86 6.39 4.88 7.23
CA PHE A 86 4.95 5.15 7.11
C PHE A 86 4.61 6.61 6.79
N LEU A 87 5.56 7.56 6.89
CA LEU A 87 5.38 8.91 6.36
C LEU A 87 5.19 8.88 4.84
N VAL A 88 5.95 8.03 4.15
CA VAL A 88 6.04 8.00 2.68
C VAL A 88 4.70 7.64 2.03
N PRO A 89 4.01 6.53 2.39
CA PRO A 89 2.68 6.25 1.86
C PRO A 89 1.67 7.38 2.15
N GLY A 90 1.76 8.02 3.32
CA GLY A 90 0.88 9.14 3.69
C GLY A 90 1.09 10.36 2.81
N MET A 91 2.34 10.73 2.54
CA MET A 91 2.64 11.81 1.60
C MET A 91 2.24 11.45 0.18
N MET A 92 2.53 10.21 -0.26
CA MET A 92 2.22 9.77 -1.62
C MET A 92 0.72 9.69 -1.90
N GLY A 93 -0.07 9.18 -0.96
CA GLY A 93 -1.53 9.18 -1.07
C GLY A 93 -2.06 10.60 -1.24
N ALA A 94 -1.49 11.57 -0.52
CA ALA A 94 -1.90 12.96 -0.65
C ALA A 94 -1.50 13.62 -1.98
N TYR A 95 -0.33 13.29 -2.53
CA TYR A 95 0.03 13.74 -3.88
C TYR A 95 -0.98 13.25 -4.92
N CYS A 96 -1.49 12.03 -4.77
CA CYS A 96 -2.59 11.51 -5.58
C CYS A 96 -3.89 12.36 -5.45
N GLY A 97 -4.27 12.79 -4.24
CA GLY A 97 -5.51 13.56 -4.01
C GLY A 97 -5.47 15.06 -4.36
N VAL A 98 -4.32 15.73 -4.15
CA VAL A 98 -4.17 17.20 -4.27
C VAL A 98 -4.06 17.67 -5.72
N LEU A 99 -3.66 16.79 -6.65
CA LEU A 99 -3.43 17.15 -8.05
C LEU A 99 -4.73 17.38 -8.85
N THR A 100 -5.90 17.24 -8.22
CA THR A 100 -7.21 17.47 -8.83
C THR A 100 -7.61 18.95 -8.97
N LYS A 101 -6.90 19.92 -8.34
CA LYS A 101 -7.32 21.34 -8.37
C LYS A 101 -6.29 22.39 -8.82
N LYS A 102 -5.00 22.09 -8.92
CA LYS A 102 -4.03 23.06 -9.49
C LYS A 102 -3.96 22.87 -11.00
N LYS A 103 -4.34 23.90 -11.77
CA LYS A 103 -4.27 24.00 -13.25
C LYS A 103 -2.84 23.85 -13.84
N SER A 104 -1.86 23.38 -13.08
CA SER A 104 -0.45 23.34 -13.46
C SER A 104 0.33 22.27 -12.68
N CYS A 105 -0.18 21.03 -12.63
CA CYS A 105 0.58 19.76 -12.55
C CYS A 105 -0.42 18.59 -12.77
N CYS A 106 -0.79 18.37 -14.03
CA CYS A 106 -0.89 17.06 -14.71
C CYS A 106 -1.83 15.90 -14.30
N PHE A 107 -2.78 16.00 -13.36
CA PHE A 107 -3.64 14.84 -13.05
C PHE A 107 -5.14 15.11 -13.05
N LYS A 108 -5.78 14.85 -14.20
CA LYS A 108 -7.22 14.58 -14.27
C LYS A 108 -7.42 13.07 -14.08
N GLY A 109 -7.49 12.63 -12.82
CA GLY A 109 -7.72 11.23 -12.44
C GLY A 109 -7.06 10.86 -11.11
N LEU A 110 -7.60 9.84 -10.43
CA LEU A 110 -7.06 9.26 -9.19
C LEU A 110 -5.64 8.71 -9.36
N GLY A 111 -4.64 9.44 -8.85
CA GLY A 111 -3.28 8.95 -8.59
C GLY A 111 -3.23 7.50 -8.05
N PRO A 112 -2.09 6.81 -8.17
CA PRO A 112 -1.87 5.59 -7.42
C PRO A 112 -2.12 5.88 -5.92
N CYS A 113 -3.07 5.17 -5.34
CA CYS A 113 -3.52 5.33 -3.96
C CYS A 113 -3.21 4.06 -3.17
N ILE A 114 -3.15 4.19 -1.84
CA ILE A 114 -3.16 3.02 -0.97
C ILE A 114 -4.59 2.50 -1.00
N SER A 115 -4.78 1.29 -1.51
CA SER A 115 -6.09 0.63 -1.53
C SER A 115 -6.13 -0.56 -0.58
N GLY A 116 -7.33 -0.86 -0.09
CA GLY A 116 -7.59 -2.03 0.74
C GLY A 116 -7.18 -1.91 2.21
N LEU A 117 -6.95 -0.69 2.71
CA LEU A 117 -6.73 -0.49 4.14
C LEU A 117 -7.95 -0.96 4.94
N CYS A 118 -7.66 -1.61 6.07
CA CYS A 118 -8.64 -1.99 7.06
C CYS A 118 -9.55 -0.79 7.42
N PRO A 119 -10.89 -0.97 7.47
CA PRO A 119 -11.84 0.08 7.86
C PRO A 119 -11.54 0.64 9.26
N ALA A 120 -11.10 -0.21 10.19
CA ALA A 120 -10.78 0.20 11.54
C ALA A 120 -9.52 1.08 11.60
N ILE A 121 -8.50 0.74 10.79
CA ILE A 121 -7.32 1.59 10.61
C ILE A 121 -7.71 2.93 9.97
N THR A 122 -8.62 2.93 9.00
CA THR A 122 -9.12 4.15 8.35
C THR A 122 -9.87 5.03 9.36
N HIS A 123 -10.76 4.45 10.17
CA HIS A 123 -11.48 5.16 11.25
C HIS A 123 -10.51 5.83 12.21
N VAL A 124 -9.54 5.08 12.72
CA VAL A 124 -8.53 5.62 13.63
C VAL A 124 -7.65 6.64 12.92
N LEU A 125 -7.26 6.43 11.66
CA LEU A 125 -6.46 7.37 10.86
C LEU A 125 -7.11 8.75 10.79
N PHE A 126 -8.43 8.83 10.60
CA PHE A 126 -9.18 10.09 10.51
C PHE A 126 -9.67 10.66 11.85
N GLY A 127 -9.28 10.06 12.97
CA GLY A 127 -9.51 10.62 14.31
C GLY A 127 -10.58 9.91 15.13
N GLY A 128 -11.11 8.80 14.63
CA GLY A 128 -11.89 7.86 15.43
C GLY A 128 -11.08 7.26 16.57
N SER A 129 -11.77 6.82 17.63
CA SER A 129 -11.11 6.15 18.76
C SER A 129 -11.00 4.65 18.50
N PRO A 130 -9.88 3.99 18.89
CA PRO A 130 -9.74 2.54 18.81
C PRO A 130 -10.83 1.76 19.52
N GLU A 131 -11.42 2.32 20.58
CA GLU A 131 -12.48 1.68 21.39
C GLU A 131 -13.84 1.68 20.70
N THR A 132 -14.06 2.60 19.75
CA THR A 132 -15.33 2.74 19.01
C THR A 132 -15.36 1.97 17.69
N THR A 133 -14.24 1.36 17.32
CA THR A 133 -14.11 0.71 16.02
C THR A 133 -14.63 -0.72 16.04
N THR A 134 -15.28 -1.12 14.97
CA THR A 134 -15.61 -2.53 14.73
C THR A 134 -14.38 -3.21 14.14
N ILE A 135 -13.91 -4.26 14.82
CA ILE A 135 -12.77 -5.08 14.37
C ILE A 135 -13.34 -6.42 13.92
N GLN A 136 -12.97 -6.85 12.73
CA GLN A 136 -13.28 -8.18 12.21
C GLN A 136 -12.03 -9.07 12.29
N ILE A 137 -12.21 -10.37 12.18
CA ILE A 137 -11.08 -11.30 12.29
C ILE A 137 -10.12 -11.14 11.11
N GLU A 138 -10.64 -10.76 9.95
CA GLU A 138 -9.90 -10.47 8.72
C GLU A 138 -8.97 -9.25 8.86
N ASP A 139 -9.24 -8.36 9.81
CA ASP A 139 -8.35 -7.24 10.13
C ASP A 139 -7.03 -7.70 10.77
N CYS A 140 -6.94 -8.95 11.23
CA CYS A 140 -5.72 -9.50 11.79
C CYS A 140 -4.83 -10.15 10.72
N PRO A 141 -3.53 -9.79 10.65
CA PRO A 141 -2.59 -10.49 9.76
C PRO A 141 -2.39 -11.97 10.11
N ASP A 142 -2.56 -12.34 11.39
CA ASP A 142 -2.44 -13.71 11.91
C ASP A 142 -3.80 -14.42 12.04
N ILE A 143 -4.72 -14.18 11.09
CA ILE A 143 -6.09 -14.73 11.08
C ILE A 143 -6.15 -16.22 11.41
N ASP A 144 -5.30 -17.04 10.77
CA ASP A 144 -5.28 -18.49 10.95
C ASP A 144 -5.03 -18.89 12.41
N THR A 145 -4.21 -18.12 13.13
CA THR A 145 -3.87 -18.43 14.54
C THR A 145 -4.93 -17.88 15.49
N ILE A 146 -5.50 -16.71 15.20
CA ILE A 146 -6.57 -16.13 16.03
C ILE A 146 -7.86 -16.95 15.91
N GLN A 147 -8.17 -17.46 14.71
CA GLN A 147 -9.38 -18.23 14.48
C GLN A 147 -9.44 -19.53 15.30
N LEU A 148 -8.28 -20.08 15.69
CA LEU A 148 -8.20 -21.23 16.62
C LEU A 148 -8.83 -20.92 17.99
N LEU A 149 -8.85 -19.64 18.39
CA LEU A 149 -9.43 -19.20 19.65
C LEU A 149 -10.93 -18.90 19.55
N GLU A 150 -11.51 -19.06 18.37
CA GLU A 150 -12.94 -18.87 18.16
C GLU A 150 -13.72 -20.07 18.70
N GLY A 151 -14.52 -19.84 19.74
CA GLY A 151 -15.32 -20.87 20.40
C GLY A 151 -14.65 -21.52 21.61
N ASN A 152 -15.08 -22.74 21.96
CA ASN A 152 -14.64 -23.48 23.15
C ASN A 152 -13.97 -24.82 22.79
N ALA A 153 -13.43 -24.94 21.57
CA ALA A 153 -12.76 -26.16 21.13
C ALA A 153 -11.45 -26.38 21.89
N GLU A 154 -11.12 -27.64 22.18
CA GLU A 154 -9.82 -27.98 22.75
C GLU A 154 -8.74 -27.89 21.68
N LEU A 155 -7.73 -27.06 21.94
CA LEU A 155 -6.57 -26.89 21.07
C LEU A 155 -5.65 -28.12 21.16
N THR A 156 -5.11 -28.52 20.03
CA THR A 156 -3.98 -29.46 19.96
C THR A 156 -2.71 -28.81 20.53
N LYS A 157 -1.72 -29.63 20.89
CA LYS A 157 -0.43 -29.12 21.39
C LYS A 157 0.31 -28.21 20.40
N GLN A 158 0.08 -28.40 19.09
CA GLN A 158 0.68 -27.58 18.05
C GLN A 158 -0.02 -26.22 17.94
N GLU A 159 -1.35 -26.21 17.97
CA GLU A 159 -2.17 -24.98 17.96
C GLU A 159 -1.94 -24.16 19.24
N GLU A 160 -1.88 -24.81 20.40
CA GLU A 160 -1.58 -24.16 21.68
C GLU A 160 -0.22 -23.47 21.64
N LYS A 161 0.79 -24.13 21.05
CA LYS A 161 2.12 -23.53 20.87
C LYS A 161 2.08 -22.34 19.91
N ALA A 162 1.39 -22.44 18.78
CA ALA A 162 1.30 -21.34 17.81
C ALA A 162 0.62 -20.11 18.43
N VAL A 163 -0.49 -20.31 19.16
CA VAL A 163 -1.16 -19.24 19.89
C VAL A 163 -0.28 -18.66 20.98
N PHE A 164 0.44 -19.51 21.72
CA PHE A 164 1.36 -19.05 22.76
C PHE A 164 2.49 -18.19 22.19
N ASP A 165 3.12 -18.62 21.10
CA ASP A 165 4.19 -17.90 20.43
C ASP A 165 3.67 -16.54 19.89
N LEU A 166 2.46 -16.51 19.32
CA LEU A 166 1.79 -15.27 18.89
C LEU A 166 1.54 -14.34 20.07
N ALA A 167 0.87 -14.82 21.12
CA ALA A 167 0.55 -14.04 22.31
C ALA A 167 1.82 -13.44 22.95
N LEU A 168 2.88 -14.25 23.07
CA LEU A 168 4.17 -13.82 23.60
C LEU A 168 4.79 -12.70 22.74
N SER A 169 4.78 -12.84 21.41
CA SER A 169 5.28 -11.80 20.50
C SER A 169 4.45 -10.49 20.52
N TRP A 170 3.28 -10.54 21.17
CA TRP A 170 2.35 -9.43 21.36
C TRP A 170 2.31 -8.94 22.81
N ASP A 171 3.24 -9.39 23.66
CA ASP A 171 3.32 -9.07 25.09
C ASP A 171 2.03 -9.44 25.88
N LEU A 172 1.35 -10.50 25.45
CA LEU A 172 0.14 -11.04 26.06
C LEU A 172 0.41 -12.35 26.82
N PRO A 173 -0.40 -12.68 27.84
CA PRO A 173 -0.26 -13.96 28.54
C PRO A 173 -0.60 -15.13 27.63
N GLY A 174 0.03 -16.28 27.89
CA GLY A 174 -0.25 -17.53 27.17
C GLY A 174 -1.70 -17.99 27.28
N VAL A 175 -2.16 -18.76 26.29
CA VAL A 175 -3.52 -19.31 26.26
C VAL A 175 -3.74 -20.36 27.36
N THR A 176 -4.91 -20.32 27.97
CA THR A 176 -5.43 -21.28 28.94
C THR A 176 -6.91 -21.51 28.67
N LYS A 177 -7.47 -22.61 29.19
CA LYS A 177 -8.92 -22.90 29.05
C LYS A 177 -9.81 -21.81 29.65
N THR A 178 -9.31 -21.03 30.61
CA THR A 178 -10.09 -19.99 31.30
C THR A 178 -9.94 -18.60 30.67
N ASN A 179 -8.85 -18.35 29.94
CA ASN A 179 -8.59 -17.05 29.31
C ASN A 179 -8.79 -17.04 27.79
N GLN A 180 -9.08 -18.18 27.14
CA GLN A 180 -9.18 -18.31 25.67
C GLN A 180 -10.05 -17.23 25.03
N LYS A 181 -11.28 -17.05 25.52
CA LYS A 181 -12.20 -16.02 25.01
C LYS A 181 -11.67 -14.60 25.20
N TRP A 182 -11.10 -14.32 26.36
CA TRP A 182 -10.49 -13.02 26.65
C TRP A 182 -9.27 -12.77 25.75
N LEU A 183 -8.46 -13.80 25.50
CA LEU A 183 -7.27 -13.71 24.66
C LEU A 183 -7.66 -13.45 23.20
N HIS A 184 -8.70 -14.12 22.71
CA HIS A 184 -9.28 -13.86 21.39
C HIS A 184 -9.71 -12.39 21.24
N GLU A 185 -10.56 -11.89 22.14
CA GLU A 185 -11.02 -10.49 22.12
C GLU A 185 -9.85 -9.50 22.25
N ARG A 186 -8.87 -9.84 23.09
CA ARG A 186 -7.71 -8.98 23.32
C ARG A 186 -6.78 -8.93 22.11
N LEU A 187 -6.52 -10.05 21.45
CA LEU A 187 -5.72 -10.11 20.23
C LEU A 187 -6.37 -9.27 19.11
N LEU A 188 -7.68 -9.42 18.88
CA LEU A 188 -8.40 -8.58 17.90
C LEU A 188 -8.22 -7.09 18.18
N PHE A 189 -8.43 -6.66 19.42
CA PHE A 189 -8.22 -5.26 19.80
C PHE A 189 -6.75 -4.82 19.65
N HIS A 190 -5.81 -5.72 19.90
CA HIS A 190 -4.39 -5.38 19.91
C HIS A 190 -3.86 -4.97 18.54
N VAL A 191 -4.42 -5.53 17.45
CA VAL A 191 -4.10 -5.18 16.05
C VAL A 191 -4.05 -3.65 15.85
N ILE A 192 -5.07 -2.94 16.34
CA ILE A 192 -5.17 -1.48 16.17
C ILE A 192 -4.26 -0.74 17.14
N SER A 193 -4.19 -1.20 18.38
CA SER A 193 -3.39 -0.54 19.42
C SER A 193 -1.90 -0.55 19.09
N ARG A 194 -1.39 -1.67 18.55
CA ARG A 194 0.02 -1.85 18.19
C ARG A 194 0.44 -1.07 16.96
N THR A 195 -0.49 -0.80 16.05
CA THR A 195 -0.25 -0.02 14.82
C THR A 195 -0.43 1.49 15.02
N SER A 196 -0.75 1.94 16.24
CA SER A 196 -1.03 3.35 16.53
C SER A 196 0.10 4.31 16.19
N ARG A 197 1.38 3.89 16.29
CA ARG A 197 2.54 4.73 15.94
C ARG A 197 2.69 4.86 14.41
N GLN A 198 2.46 3.77 13.69
CA GLN A 198 2.46 3.69 12.23
C GLN A 198 1.33 4.55 11.65
N VAL A 199 0.12 4.45 12.21
CA VAL A 199 -1.03 5.28 11.84
C VAL A 199 -0.73 6.77 12.09
N LYS A 200 -0.03 7.11 13.18
CA LYS A 200 0.41 8.49 13.44
C LYS A 200 1.40 9.00 12.39
N GLN A 201 2.35 8.18 11.96
CA GLN A 201 3.26 8.52 10.86
C GLN A 201 2.49 8.68 9.54
N LEU A 202 1.60 7.74 9.20
CA LEU A 202 0.76 7.85 8.01
C LEU A 202 -0.04 9.16 7.98
N ARG A 203 -0.68 9.49 9.12
CA ARG A 203 -1.37 10.77 9.31
C ARG A 203 -0.44 11.97 9.15
N LYS A 204 0.77 11.91 9.71
CA LYS A 204 1.77 12.98 9.59
C LYS A 204 2.14 13.20 8.12
N GLY A 205 2.35 12.13 7.34
CA GLY A 205 2.59 12.22 5.90
C GLY A 205 1.45 12.91 5.13
N LEU A 206 0.19 12.62 5.47
CA LEU A 206 -0.98 13.30 4.90
C LEU A 206 -1.06 14.79 5.30
N LYS A 207 -0.59 15.16 6.50
CA LYS A 207 -0.56 16.55 6.95
C LYS A 207 0.50 17.38 6.23
N GLU A 208 1.63 16.77 5.88
CA GLU A 208 2.75 17.46 5.22
C GLU A 208 2.44 17.93 3.77
N THR A 209 1.36 17.43 3.19
CA THR A 209 1.00 17.58 1.77
C THR A 209 -0.23 18.47 1.55
N MET A 210 -0.69 19.19 2.58
CA MET A 210 -1.84 20.10 2.56
C MET A 210 -3.19 19.44 2.20
N VAL A 211 -3.27 18.11 2.01
CA VAL A 211 -4.54 17.40 1.75
C VAL A 211 -5.39 17.25 3.01
N TRP A 212 -4.74 17.24 4.18
CA TRP A 212 -5.39 16.92 5.45
C TRP A 212 -6.59 17.82 5.81
N PRO A 213 -6.55 19.16 5.66
CA PRO A 213 -7.73 20.00 5.87
C PRO A 213 -8.89 19.62 4.96
N PHE A 214 -8.62 19.29 3.69
CA PHE A 214 -9.65 18.89 2.73
C PHE A 214 -10.31 17.57 3.10
N LEU A 215 -9.54 16.56 3.51
CA LEU A 215 -10.08 15.27 3.95
C LEU A 215 -10.93 15.41 5.22
N LYS A 216 -10.62 16.40 6.08
CA LYS A 216 -11.45 16.72 7.25
C LYS A 216 -12.76 17.41 6.88
N GLU A 217 -12.73 18.34 5.94
CA GLU A 217 -13.92 19.05 5.48
C GLU A 217 -14.85 18.17 4.63
N ARG A 218 -14.28 17.20 3.92
CA ARG A 218 -14.97 16.31 2.99
C ARG A 218 -14.69 14.85 3.35
N ALA A 219 -15.31 14.37 4.42
CA ALA A 219 -15.20 12.95 4.79
C ALA A 219 -15.79 12.00 3.72
N ASP A 220 -16.72 12.51 2.89
CA ASP A 220 -17.34 11.78 1.78
C ASP A 220 -16.36 11.35 0.69
N ILE A 221 -15.21 12.02 0.56
CA ILE A 221 -14.18 11.66 -0.44
C ILE A 221 -13.14 10.67 0.11
N ILE A 222 -13.20 10.30 1.39
CA ILE A 222 -12.25 9.35 2.00
C ILE A 222 -12.28 7.98 1.29
N PRO A 223 -13.44 7.38 0.97
CA PRO A 223 -13.47 6.12 0.22
C PRO A 223 -12.87 6.25 -1.18
N THR A 224 -12.93 7.43 -1.79
CA THR A 224 -12.27 7.68 -3.07
C THR A 224 -10.76 7.83 -2.90
N PHE A 225 -10.31 8.40 -1.78
CA PHE A 225 -8.89 8.62 -1.47
C PHE A 225 -8.17 7.36 -0.98
N LEU A 226 -8.87 6.47 -0.28
CA LEU A 226 -8.42 5.15 0.20
C LEU A 226 -9.43 4.10 -0.26
N PRO A 227 -9.46 3.75 -1.55
CA PRO A 227 -10.46 2.84 -2.09
C PRO A 227 -10.27 1.42 -1.60
N ARG A 228 -11.34 0.63 -1.69
CA ARG A 228 -11.27 -0.81 -1.51
C ARG A 228 -10.43 -1.43 -2.64
N THR A 229 -9.73 -2.53 -2.39
CA THR A 229 -8.98 -3.29 -3.39
C THR A 229 -9.86 -3.69 -4.57
N SER A 230 -11.09 -4.11 -4.28
CA SER A 230 -12.12 -4.46 -5.27
C SER A 230 -12.54 -3.28 -6.16
N GLU A 231 -12.64 -2.07 -5.59
CA GLU A 231 -12.97 -0.84 -6.32
C GLU A 231 -11.78 -0.32 -7.13
N ALA A 232 -10.57 -0.48 -6.59
CA ALA A 232 -9.35 -0.22 -7.34
C ALA A 232 -9.19 -1.17 -8.53
N ALA A 233 -9.78 -2.37 -8.49
CA ALA A 233 -9.70 -3.41 -9.51
C ALA A 233 -10.65 -3.22 -10.71
N LEU A 234 -10.46 -2.19 -11.54
CA LEU A 234 -10.98 -2.16 -12.91
C LEU A 234 -10.41 -3.30 -13.80
N ASN A 235 -11.15 -3.70 -14.85
CA ASN A 235 -10.94 -4.84 -15.75
C ASN A 235 -9.44 -5.19 -16.06
N PHE A 236 -8.99 -6.37 -15.62
CA PHE A 236 -7.59 -6.83 -15.68
C PHE A 236 -6.90 -6.63 -17.05
N HIS A 237 -7.60 -6.92 -18.15
CA HIS A 237 -7.03 -6.73 -19.49
C HIS A 237 -6.89 -5.26 -19.90
N LEU A 238 -7.86 -4.43 -19.51
CA LEU A 238 -7.80 -2.99 -19.77
C LEU A 238 -6.71 -2.33 -18.92
N LYS A 239 -6.56 -2.76 -17.66
CA LYS A 239 -5.47 -2.35 -16.78
C LYS A 239 -4.11 -2.76 -17.31
N ALA A 240 -3.95 -4.02 -17.70
CA ALA A 240 -2.70 -4.51 -18.26
C ALA A 240 -2.34 -3.73 -19.53
N LEU A 241 -3.32 -3.41 -20.37
CA LEU A 241 -3.11 -2.58 -21.56
C LEU A 241 -2.75 -1.13 -21.22
N LEU A 242 -3.45 -0.50 -20.26
CA LEU A 242 -3.17 0.86 -19.84
C LEU A 242 -1.81 0.96 -19.14
N GLN A 243 -1.48 0.01 -18.28
CA GLN A 243 -0.19 -0.09 -17.61
C GLN A 243 0.92 -0.32 -18.63
N PHE A 244 0.69 -1.20 -19.61
CA PHE A 244 1.60 -1.38 -20.72
C PHE A 244 1.78 -0.08 -21.52
N TRP A 245 0.70 0.60 -21.90
CA TRP A 245 0.73 1.79 -22.76
C TRP A 245 1.31 3.01 -22.04
N THR A 246 0.83 3.31 -20.85
CA THR A 246 1.02 4.59 -20.14
C THR A 246 1.83 4.47 -18.86
N GLY A 247 2.10 3.25 -18.39
CA GLY A 247 2.72 3.02 -17.08
C GLY A 247 1.76 3.21 -15.91
N TRP A 248 0.45 3.35 -16.18
CA TRP A 248 -0.62 3.58 -15.20
C TRP A 248 -1.90 2.86 -15.63
N GLU A 249 -2.75 2.54 -14.67
CA GLU A 249 -4.11 2.04 -14.85
C GLU A 249 -5.18 3.09 -15.18
N LEU A 250 -4.84 4.39 -15.24
CA LEU A 250 -5.77 5.45 -15.61
C LEU A 250 -5.60 5.93 -17.04
N LEU A 251 -6.74 6.22 -17.68
CA LEU A 251 -6.79 6.83 -19.00
C LEU A 251 -6.34 8.29 -18.93
N PRO A 252 -5.24 8.67 -19.61
CA PRO A 252 -4.90 10.07 -19.79
C PRO A 252 -5.92 10.74 -20.71
N SER A 253 -5.94 12.08 -20.70
CA SER A 253 -6.86 12.85 -21.55
C SER A 253 -6.62 12.65 -23.05
N GLU A 254 -5.40 12.28 -23.44
CA GLU A 254 -5.03 11.99 -24.82
C GLU A 254 -4.10 10.78 -24.87
N LEU A 255 -4.27 9.91 -25.87
CA LEU A 255 -3.43 8.74 -26.08
C LEU A 255 -2.84 8.81 -27.47
N THR A 256 -1.51 8.66 -27.58
CA THR A 256 -0.83 8.69 -28.87
C THR A 256 -0.64 7.27 -29.39
N LEU A 257 -1.11 7.00 -30.61
CA LEU A 257 -0.84 5.75 -31.31
C LEU A 257 0.13 5.99 -32.47
N LYS A 258 1.17 5.17 -32.59
CA LYS A 258 2.11 5.20 -33.71
C LYS A 258 2.22 3.83 -34.34
N VAL A 259 2.21 3.77 -35.67
CA VAL A 259 2.51 2.54 -36.40
C VAL A 259 4.01 2.50 -36.63
N VAL A 260 4.64 1.38 -36.28
CA VAL A 260 6.08 1.21 -36.43
C VAL A 260 6.39 -0.12 -37.10
N SER A 261 7.57 -0.21 -37.71
CA SER A 261 8.14 -1.50 -38.09
C SER A 261 8.79 -2.12 -36.85
N SER A 262 8.09 -3.06 -36.21
CA SER A 262 8.58 -3.86 -35.10
C SER A 262 7.83 -5.19 -35.04
N ASP A 263 8.42 -6.19 -34.39
CA ASP A 263 7.80 -7.52 -34.27
C ASP A 263 6.70 -7.57 -33.21
N PHE A 264 6.81 -6.72 -32.18
CA PHE A 264 5.87 -6.65 -31.05
C PHE A 264 5.41 -5.22 -30.78
N PRO A 265 4.22 -5.02 -30.19
CA PRO A 265 3.81 -3.75 -29.59
C PRO A 265 4.88 -3.24 -28.64
N LYS A 266 5.15 -1.93 -28.67
CA LYS A 266 6.06 -1.26 -27.73
C LYS A 266 5.38 -0.04 -27.16
N SER A 267 5.65 0.31 -25.92
CA SER A 267 5.15 1.54 -25.32
C SER A 267 6.28 2.49 -24.98
N ALA A 268 5.97 3.79 -25.05
CA ALA A 268 6.76 4.84 -24.45
C ALA A 268 5.86 5.52 -23.41
N THR A 269 5.77 4.90 -22.24
CA THR A 269 4.84 5.24 -21.15
C THR A 269 4.93 6.70 -20.74
N CYS A 270 6.15 7.25 -20.70
CA CYS A 270 6.40 8.66 -20.38
C CYS A 270 5.79 9.65 -21.39
N PHE A 271 5.53 9.19 -22.63
CA PHE A 271 4.95 9.97 -23.72
C PHE A 271 3.55 9.49 -24.09
N GLU A 272 2.91 8.65 -23.27
CA GLU A 272 1.56 8.11 -23.50
C GLU A 272 1.41 7.53 -24.92
N THR A 273 2.50 6.96 -25.45
CA THR A 273 2.58 6.53 -26.85
C THR A 273 2.64 5.01 -26.95
N LEU A 274 1.65 4.41 -27.62
CA LEU A 274 1.65 3.01 -28.00
C LEU A 274 2.10 2.88 -29.46
N ARG A 275 3.14 2.08 -29.66
CA ARG A 275 3.70 1.77 -30.96
C ARG A 275 3.24 0.38 -31.36
N LEU A 276 2.40 0.30 -32.38
CA LEU A 276 1.90 -0.97 -32.91
C LEU A 276 2.65 -1.37 -34.18
N PRO A 277 3.08 -2.64 -34.30
CA PRO A 277 3.50 -3.25 -35.55
C PRO A 277 2.47 -3.03 -36.67
N ALA A 278 2.95 -2.65 -37.86
CA ALA A 278 2.11 -2.57 -39.05
C ALA A 278 1.40 -3.92 -39.37
N THR A 279 2.05 -5.04 -39.07
CA THR A 279 1.53 -6.40 -39.25
C THR A 279 0.27 -6.69 -38.43
N ILE A 280 0.14 -6.12 -37.22
CA ILE A 280 -1.02 -6.31 -36.34
C ILE A 280 -2.26 -5.56 -36.87
N MET A 281 -2.07 -4.40 -37.51
CA MET A 281 -3.19 -3.66 -38.13
C MET A 281 -3.75 -4.35 -39.38
N ILE A 282 -2.90 -5.05 -40.13
CA ILE A 282 -3.32 -5.80 -41.32
C ILE A 282 -4.22 -6.99 -40.95
N MET A 283 -4.02 -7.62 -39.77
CA MET A 283 -4.87 -8.73 -39.31
C MET A 283 -6.30 -8.31 -38.93
N LYS A 284 -6.55 -7.02 -38.63
CA LYS A 284 -7.90 -6.50 -38.31
C LYS A 284 -8.70 -6.01 -39.51
N LEU A 285 -8.07 -5.82 -40.68
CA LEU A 285 -8.72 -5.32 -41.90
C LEU A 285 -9.12 -6.42 -42.89
N ARG A 286 -8.95 -7.70 -42.51
CA ARG A 286 -9.51 -8.85 -43.24
C ARG A 286 -10.77 -9.35 -42.53
N TYR A 287 -11.85 -8.58 -42.62
CA TYR A 287 -13.23 -9.04 -42.47
C TYR A 287 -14.07 -8.41 -43.57
#